data_AF-A0A1E4GSJ7-F1
#
_entry.id   AF-A0A1E4GSJ7-F1
#
_cell.length_a   1.000
_cell.length_b   1.000
_cell.length_c   1.000
_cell.angle_alpha   90.00
_cell.angle_beta   90.00
_cell.angle_gamma   90.00
#
_symmetry.space_group_name_H-M   'P 1'
#
loop_
_entity.id
_entity.type
_entity.pdbx_description
1 polymer ?
#
loop_
_entity_poly.entity_id
_entity_poly.type
_entity_poly.pdbx_seq_one_letter_code
_entity_poly.pdbx_strand_id
1 'polypeptide(L)'
;MTRSILTPVVGAILAAVLGGSAAAATRIVNFTLGADVASGEFSYDAALTGVIGYDDLATFSLTFFETGNAYDLSFVRSGDFSAYRGFSFDTASLTFITTAPGGATQIMSAIKNGFGEGFFVRDDAGGRGATDYADGRELAFDSLEITSRVVGAGVPEPATWALMIAGFGLAGASLRRRVSPGSVVGAA
;
A
#
# COMPACT_ATOMS: atom_id res chain seq x y z
N MET A 1 0.76 -27.66 -69.47
CA MET A 1 0.55 -28.17 -68.11
C MET A 1 1.63 -27.59 -67.21
N THR A 2 1.31 -26.58 -66.39
CA THR A 2 2.06 -26.23 -65.16
C THR A 2 1.22 -25.22 -64.37
N ARG A 3 0.61 -25.67 -63.27
CA ARG A 3 -0.25 -24.87 -62.39
C ARG A 3 0.62 -24.15 -61.35
N SER A 4 0.51 -22.82 -61.30
CA SER A 4 1.08 -21.99 -60.22
C SER A 4 0.17 -22.07 -58.99
N ILE A 5 0.71 -22.51 -57.86
CA ILE A 5 0.01 -22.56 -56.57
C ILE A 5 0.48 -21.36 -55.75
N LEU A 6 -0.43 -20.41 -55.50
CA LEU A 6 -0.26 -19.35 -54.51
C LEU A 6 -0.45 -19.94 -53.10
N THR A 7 0.55 -19.79 -52.25
CA THR A 7 0.49 -20.07 -50.82
C THR A 7 0.04 -18.80 -50.07
N PRO A 8 -1.00 -18.84 -49.21
CA PRO A 8 -1.27 -17.72 -48.32
C PRO A 8 -0.46 -17.88 -47.02
N VAL A 9 0.42 -16.92 -46.75
CA VAL A 9 1.09 -16.78 -45.46
C VAL A 9 0.08 -16.20 -44.46
N VAL A 10 -0.45 -17.05 -43.59
CA VAL A 10 -1.22 -16.63 -42.41
C VAL A 10 -0.21 -16.24 -41.33
N GLY A 11 0.11 -14.96 -41.23
CA GLY A 11 0.89 -14.40 -40.14
C GLY A 11 0.02 -14.23 -38.89
N ALA A 12 0.23 -15.09 -37.89
CA ALA A 12 -0.38 -14.95 -36.57
C ALA A 12 0.15 -13.67 -35.89
N ILE A 13 -0.74 -12.71 -35.64
CA ILE A 13 -0.43 -11.53 -34.84
C ILE A 13 -0.33 -11.96 -33.37
N LEU A 14 0.86 -11.78 -32.83
CA LEU A 14 1.23 -11.97 -31.43
C LEU A 14 0.31 -11.10 -30.54
N ALA A 15 -0.51 -11.72 -29.71
CA ALA A 15 -1.25 -11.01 -28.67
C ALA A 15 -0.27 -10.56 -27.59
N ALA A 16 0.08 -9.28 -27.61
CA ALA A 16 0.84 -8.64 -26.53
C ALA A 16 0.02 -8.74 -25.23
N VAL A 17 0.57 -9.44 -24.25
CA VAL A 17 0.05 -9.54 -22.89
C VAL A 17 0.11 -8.16 -22.27
N LEU A 18 -1.00 -7.42 -22.29
CA LEU A 18 -1.22 -6.26 -21.42
C LEU A 18 -1.56 -6.76 -20.01
N GLY A 19 -0.59 -7.44 -19.39
CA GLY A 19 -0.61 -7.75 -17.96
C GLY A 19 -0.14 -6.52 -17.20
N GLY A 20 -1.03 -5.58 -16.91
CA GLY A 20 -0.75 -4.58 -15.88
C GLY A 20 -0.46 -5.33 -14.58
N SER A 21 0.69 -5.07 -13.96
CA SER A 21 1.01 -5.63 -12.64
C SER A 21 -0.12 -5.26 -11.68
N ALA A 22 -0.75 -6.25 -11.03
CA ALA A 22 -1.71 -5.99 -9.97
C ALA A 22 -1.07 -5.04 -8.96
N ALA A 23 -1.71 -3.90 -8.68
CA ALA A 23 -1.21 -3.01 -7.66
C ALA A 23 -1.19 -3.78 -6.33
N ALA A 24 -0.04 -3.78 -5.65
CA ALA A 24 0.13 -4.46 -4.39
C ALA A 24 -0.94 -3.97 -3.40
N ALA A 25 -1.53 -4.90 -2.65
CA ALA A 25 -2.49 -4.54 -1.62
C ALA A 25 -1.79 -3.68 -0.56
N THR A 26 -2.42 -2.58 -0.17
CA THR A 26 -1.91 -1.67 0.86
C THR A 26 -2.57 -2.02 2.19
N ARG A 27 -1.79 -2.22 3.25
CA ARG A 27 -2.34 -2.27 4.60
C ARG A 27 -2.30 -0.89 5.21
N ILE A 28 -3.42 -0.50 5.81
CA ILE A 28 -3.56 0.73 6.59
C ILE A 28 -3.73 0.34 8.05
N VAL A 29 -2.95 0.95 8.93
CA VAL A 29 -2.97 0.75 10.37
C VAL A 29 -3.28 2.08 11.03
N ASN A 30 -4.35 2.13 11.79
CA ASN A 30 -4.71 3.27 12.64
C ASN A 30 -4.32 2.94 14.07
N PHE A 31 -3.77 3.93 14.78
CA PHE A 31 -3.42 3.77 16.19
C PHE A 31 -3.82 5.00 17.01
N THR A 32 -4.10 4.76 18.29
CA THR A 32 -4.49 5.79 19.25
C THR A 32 -3.73 5.57 20.56
N LEU A 33 -3.05 6.62 21.04
CA LEU A 33 -2.32 6.67 22.31
C LEU A 33 -3.24 7.30 23.35
N GLY A 34 -4.15 6.55 23.96
CA GLY A 34 -5.21 7.13 24.80
C GLY A 34 -6.13 8.11 24.03
N ALA A 35 -7.31 8.39 24.58
CA ALA A 35 -8.28 9.24 23.88
C ALA A 35 -7.82 10.71 23.75
N ASP A 36 -6.91 11.17 24.63
CA ASP A 36 -6.58 12.58 24.80
C ASP A 36 -5.10 12.93 24.52
N VAL A 37 -4.24 11.96 24.14
CA VAL A 37 -2.81 12.24 23.91
C VAL A 37 -2.49 12.40 22.43
N ALA A 38 -2.61 11.33 21.63
CA ALA A 38 -2.31 11.39 20.21
C ALA A 38 -2.96 10.26 19.42
N SER A 39 -3.10 10.45 18.11
CA SER A 39 -3.46 9.37 17.19
C SER A 39 -2.71 9.49 15.87
N GLY A 40 -2.71 8.42 15.10
CA GLY A 40 -2.03 8.40 13.82
C GLY A 40 -2.48 7.28 12.91
N GLU A 41 -1.94 7.31 11.70
CA GLU A 41 -2.14 6.30 10.69
C GLU A 41 -0.82 6.05 9.96
N PHE A 42 -0.54 4.80 9.62
CA PHE A 42 0.49 4.49 8.65
C PHE A 42 0.01 3.42 7.67
N SER A 43 0.67 3.35 6.53
CA SER A 43 0.42 2.31 5.55
C SER A 43 1.69 1.71 5.01
N TYR A 44 1.60 0.46 4.57
CA TYR A 44 2.70 -0.29 4.00
C TYR A 44 2.17 -1.33 3.00
N ASP A 45 3.06 -1.89 2.18
CA ASP A 45 2.70 -3.00 1.27
C ASP A 45 2.31 -4.23 2.10
N ALA A 46 1.08 -4.71 1.94
CA ALA A 46 0.53 -5.83 2.70
C ALA A 46 1.26 -7.16 2.43
N ALA A 47 2.12 -7.24 1.41
CA ALA A 47 2.98 -8.39 1.17
C ALA A 47 4.23 -8.41 2.07
N LEU A 48 4.58 -7.31 2.73
CA LEU A 48 5.72 -7.26 3.65
C LEU A 48 5.43 -8.11 4.89
N THR A 49 6.45 -8.84 5.33
CA THR A 49 6.41 -9.72 6.50
C THR A 49 7.57 -9.42 7.45
N GLY A 50 7.33 -9.56 8.75
CA GLY A 50 8.35 -9.40 9.79
C GLY A 50 8.23 -8.05 10.48
N VAL A 51 9.38 -7.51 10.91
CA VAL A 51 9.44 -6.18 11.55
C VAL A 51 9.74 -5.14 10.49
N ILE A 52 8.85 -4.16 10.35
CA ILE A 52 9.01 -3.05 9.40
C ILE A 52 9.42 -1.75 10.11
N GLY A 53 10.17 -0.92 9.39
CA GLY A 53 10.64 0.40 9.81
C GLY A 53 9.99 1.54 9.03
N TYR A 54 10.41 2.78 9.29
CA TYR A 54 9.94 3.96 8.54
C TYR A 54 10.21 3.91 7.03
N ASP A 55 11.26 3.19 6.63
CA ASP A 55 11.66 3.10 5.23
C ASP A 55 10.72 2.18 4.43
N ASP A 56 9.97 1.31 5.11
CA ASP A 56 8.96 0.42 4.53
C ASP A 56 7.57 1.06 4.40
N LEU A 57 7.37 2.23 5.00
CA LEU A 57 6.07 2.90 5.03
C LEU A 57 5.81 3.66 3.72
N ALA A 58 4.56 3.55 3.24
CA ALA A 58 4.03 4.37 2.16
C ALA A 58 3.45 5.69 2.67
N THR A 59 2.78 5.66 3.82
CA THR A 59 2.27 6.85 4.53
C THR A 59 2.54 6.73 6.03
N PHE A 60 2.63 7.87 6.70
CA PHE A 60 2.69 7.98 8.15
C PHE A 60 2.12 9.34 8.55
N SER A 61 1.33 9.36 9.62
CA SER A 61 0.85 10.54 10.32
C SER A 61 0.78 10.25 11.82
N LEU A 62 1.06 11.27 12.62
CA LEU A 62 0.89 11.30 14.06
C LEU A 62 0.45 12.72 14.43
N THR A 63 -0.63 12.86 15.19
CA THR A 63 -1.16 14.15 15.65
C THR A 63 -1.35 14.11 17.16
N PHE A 64 -0.78 15.09 17.85
CA PHE A 64 -0.99 15.31 19.28
C PHE A 64 -2.24 16.16 19.51
N PHE A 65 -3.13 15.72 20.39
CA PHE A 65 -4.42 16.39 20.56
C PHE A 65 -4.33 17.67 21.40
N GLU A 66 -3.50 17.69 22.45
CA GLU A 66 -3.34 18.88 23.31
C GLU A 66 -2.68 20.05 22.56
N THR A 67 -1.65 19.77 21.75
CA THR A 67 -0.88 20.80 21.04
C THR A 67 -1.39 21.06 19.62
N GLY A 68 -2.06 20.10 19.00
CA GLY A 68 -2.44 20.13 17.58
C GLY A 68 -1.26 19.92 16.63
N ASN A 69 -0.05 19.67 17.14
CA ASN A 69 1.13 19.40 16.32
C ASN A 69 0.98 18.06 15.60
N ALA A 70 1.42 18.03 14.35
CA ALA A 70 1.34 16.85 13.49
C ALA A 70 2.66 16.56 12.81
N TYR A 71 2.97 15.27 12.69
CA TYR A 71 4.19 14.74 12.10
C TYR A 71 3.80 13.74 11.02
N ASP A 72 4.44 13.83 9.86
CA ASP A 72 4.17 12.95 8.73
C ASP A 72 5.43 12.23 8.24
N LEU A 73 5.27 11.40 7.21
CA LEU A 73 6.39 10.67 6.63
C LEU A 73 7.44 11.59 6.01
N SER A 74 7.06 12.79 5.55
CA SER A 74 8.00 13.77 4.99
C SER A 74 8.91 14.35 6.07
N PHE A 75 8.33 14.66 7.23
CA PHE A 75 9.07 15.03 8.42
C PHE A 75 10.09 13.94 8.74
N VAL A 76 9.66 12.69 8.95
CA VAL A 76 10.49 11.53 9.32
C VAL A 76 11.60 11.19 8.30
N ARG A 77 11.47 11.65 7.05
CA ARG A 77 12.46 11.45 5.97
C ARG A 77 13.34 12.66 5.71
N SER A 78 13.13 13.78 6.41
CA SER A 78 13.93 15.01 6.22
C SER A 78 15.43 14.82 6.53
N GLY A 79 15.81 13.76 7.24
CA GLY A 79 17.21 13.33 7.42
C GLY A 79 18.00 14.06 8.50
N ASP A 80 17.42 15.09 9.14
CA ASP A 80 18.05 15.86 10.23
C ASP A 80 17.67 15.32 11.62
N PHE A 81 17.81 14.02 11.82
CA PHE A 81 17.43 13.35 13.06
C PHE A 81 18.63 13.04 13.95
N SER A 82 18.39 13.13 15.26
CA SER A 82 19.27 12.59 16.28
C SER A 82 19.35 11.05 16.20
N ALA A 83 20.08 10.41 17.12
CA ALA A 83 20.09 8.94 17.25
C ALA A 83 18.71 8.33 17.55
N TYR A 84 17.68 9.15 17.79
CA TYR A 84 16.30 8.79 18.08
C TYR A 84 15.39 8.93 16.85
N ARG A 85 15.77 8.27 15.75
CA ARG A 85 14.83 7.94 14.67
C ARG A 85 14.62 6.44 14.69
N GLY A 86 13.44 6.00 15.09
CA GLY A 86 13.12 4.58 15.13
C GLY A 86 11.64 4.32 15.05
N PHE A 87 11.28 3.25 14.36
CA PHE A 87 9.93 2.71 14.26
C PHE A 87 10.08 1.22 14.08
N SER A 88 9.28 0.45 14.80
CA SER A 88 9.29 -1.00 14.65
C SER A 88 7.88 -1.54 14.85
N PHE A 89 7.36 -2.19 13.82
CA PHE A 89 6.03 -2.78 13.82
C PHE A 89 6.10 -4.21 13.30
N ASP A 90 5.57 -5.16 14.07
CA ASP A 90 5.48 -6.55 13.66
C ASP A 90 4.22 -6.74 12.81
N THR A 91 4.41 -7.09 11.54
CA THR A 91 3.29 -7.27 10.60
C THR A 91 2.45 -8.52 10.89
N ALA A 92 2.99 -9.50 11.61
CA ALA A 92 2.30 -10.76 11.92
C ALA A 92 1.37 -10.61 13.14
N SER A 93 1.85 -9.99 14.21
CA SER A 93 1.04 -9.71 15.41
C SER A 93 0.25 -8.40 15.31
N LEU A 94 0.58 -7.53 14.34
CA LEU A 94 0.01 -6.18 14.18
C LEU A 94 0.21 -5.32 15.44
N THR A 95 1.41 -5.39 16.01
CA THR A 95 1.77 -4.64 17.23
C THR A 95 3.07 -3.88 17.02
N PHE A 96 3.21 -2.77 17.73
CA PHE A 96 4.51 -2.11 17.84
C PHE A 96 5.48 -2.96 18.65
N ILE A 97 6.76 -2.86 18.30
CA ILE A 97 7.86 -3.48 19.04
C ILE A 97 8.69 -2.38 19.71
N THR A 98 8.90 -2.54 21.01
CA THR A 98 9.79 -1.65 21.77
C THR A 98 11.24 -1.90 21.35
N THR A 99 11.91 -0.85 20.87
CA THR A 99 13.32 -0.83 20.50
C THR A 99 14.04 0.26 21.27
N ALA A 100 15.38 0.29 21.24
CA ALA A 100 16.17 1.29 21.95
C ALA A 100 17.20 2.04 21.07
N PRO A 101 16.78 2.65 19.94
CA PRO A 101 17.67 3.51 19.16
C PRO A 101 18.16 4.68 20.03
N GLY A 102 19.44 5.01 19.95
CA GLY A 102 20.04 6.05 20.81
C GLY A 102 20.03 5.72 22.31
N GLY A 103 19.74 4.46 22.69
CA GLY A 103 19.75 3.99 24.08
C GLY A 103 18.48 4.27 24.88
N ALA A 104 17.41 4.80 24.27
CA ALA A 104 16.13 5.04 24.93
C ALA A 104 15.04 4.14 24.36
N THR A 105 14.28 3.46 25.22
CA THR A 105 13.21 2.54 24.84
C THR A 105 12.00 3.27 24.25
N GLN A 106 11.54 2.82 23.09
CA GLN A 106 10.49 3.47 22.31
C GLN A 106 9.81 2.50 21.34
N ILE A 107 8.59 2.82 20.95
CA ILE A 107 7.88 2.16 19.85
C ILE A 107 7.97 2.97 18.55
N MET A 108 8.04 4.30 18.66
CA MET A 108 8.29 5.20 17.55
C MET A 108 8.91 6.51 18.02
N SER A 109 9.81 7.08 17.22
CA SER A 109 10.33 8.42 17.44
C SER A 109 10.96 8.98 16.17
N ALA A 110 10.96 10.30 16.10
CA ALA A 110 11.73 11.05 15.14
C ALA A 110 12.02 12.42 15.77
N ILE A 111 13.18 12.55 16.42
CA ILE A 111 13.58 13.80 17.10
C ILE A 111 14.69 14.50 16.31
N LYS A 112 14.46 15.74 15.89
CA LYS A 112 15.46 16.53 15.15
C LYS A 112 16.70 16.83 15.98
N ASN A 113 17.83 17.02 15.31
CA ASN A 113 19.04 17.49 15.98
C ASN A 113 18.79 18.86 16.66
N GLY A 114 19.17 18.98 17.94
CA GLY A 114 18.90 20.19 18.73
C GLY A 114 17.64 20.16 19.60
N PHE A 115 16.87 19.06 19.59
CA PHE A 115 15.79 18.77 20.55
C PHE A 115 14.64 19.79 20.65
N GLY A 116 14.27 20.47 19.55
CA GLY A 116 13.16 21.45 19.54
C GLY A 116 11.97 21.07 18.65
N GLU A 117 12.02 19.91 17.99
CA GLU A 117 10.96 19.48 17.07
C GLU A 117 11.01 17.95 16.92
N GLY A 118 9.84 17.32 16.88
CA GLY A 118 9.70 15.88 16.73
C GLY A 118 8.93 15.23 17.86
N PHE A 119 8.93 13.91 17.84
CA PHE A 119 8.14 13.13 18.78
C PHE A 119 8.90 11.93 19.30
N PHE A 120 8.50 11.48 20.48
CA PHE A 120 9.00 10.26 21.10
C PHE A 120 7.86 9.55 21.80
N VAL A 121 7.64 8.27 21.46
CA VAL A 121 6.58 7.46 22.05
C VAL A 121 7.19 6.19 22.64
N ARG A 122 6.92 5.96 23.92
CA ARG A 122 7.32 4.76 24.66
C ARG A 122 6.11 3.94 25.10
N ASP A 123 6.28 2.62 25.01
CA ASP A 123 5.40 1.62 25.62
C ASP A 123 6.32 0.51 26.15
N ASP A 124 6.68 0.59 27.43
CA ASP A 124 7.60 -0.34 28.08
C ASP A 124 7.26 -0.53 29.57
N ALA A 125 8.08 -1.33 30.26
CA ALA A 125 7.90 -1.61 31.68
C ALA A 125 8.05 -0.37 32.59
N GLY A 126 8.72 0.68 32.13
CA GLY A 126 8.85 1.98 32.79
C GLY A 126 7.68 2.91 32.54
N GLY A 127 6.70 2.50 31.73
CA GLY A 127 5.44 3.19 31.51
C GLY A 127 5.19 3.57 30.05
N ARG A 128 4.10 4.29 29.86
CA ARG A 128 3.60 4.76 28.57
C ARG A 128 3.64 6.26 28.53
N GLY A 129 4.23 6.82 27.48
CA GLY A 129 4.39 8.25 27.35
C GLY A 129 4.61 8.67 25.91
N ALA A 130 4.04 9.81 25.53
CA ALA A 130 4.27 10.46 24.25
C ALA A 130 4.76 11.89 24.52
N THR A 131 5.94 12.21 24.01
CA THR A 131 6.54 13.54 24.11
C THR A 131 6.46 14.22 22.76
N ASP A 132 5.93 15.44 22.76
CA ASP A 132 5.99 16.37 21.63
C ASP A 132 7.13 17.36 21.90
N TYR A 133 8.24 17.25 21.18
CA TYR A 133 9.43 18.08 21.39
C TYR A 133 9.23 19.54 20.96
N ALA A 134 8.19 19.84 20.18
CA ALA A 134 7.83 21.23 19.89
C ALA A 134 7.28 21.97 21.12
N ASP A 135 6.64 21.24 22.05
CA ASP A 135 6.11 21.77 23.32
C ASP A 135 6.98 21.38 24.54
N GLY A 136 7.80 20.32 24.40
CA GLY A 136 8.71 19.83 25.43
C GLY A 136 8.03 19.08 26.58
N ARG A 137 6.74 18.75 26.45
CA ARG A 137 5.96 18.01 27.46
C ARG A 137 5.76 16.55 27.08
N GLU A 138 5.88 15.69 28.08
CA GLU A 138 5.50 14.28 28.00
C GLU A 138 4.08 14.09 28.56
N LEU A 139 3.24 13.39 27.81
CA LEU A 139 1.89 13.02 28.20
C LEU A 139 1.84 11.50 28.39
N ALA A 140 1.43 11.07 29.58
CA ALA A 140 1.18 9.66 29.86
C ALA A 140 -0.14 9.22 29.21
N PHE A 141 -0.19 7.98 28.72
CA PHE A 141 -1.41 7.37 28.17
C PHE A 141 -1.63 5.97 28.75
N ASP A 142 -2.90 5.61 28.99
CA ASP A 142 -3.23 4.33 29.61
C ASP A 142 -3.39 3.20 28.59
N SER A 143 -3.80 3.51 27.36
CA SER A 143 -4.09 2.53 26.31
C SER A 143 -3.38 2.84 25.00
N LEU A 144 -2.97 1.78 24.30
CA LEU A 144 -2.52 1.81 22.92
C LEU A 144 -3.48 0.94 22.12
N GLU A 145 -4.33 1.58 21.33
CA GLU A 145 -5.31 0.89 20.49
C GLU A 145 -4.79 0.84 19.06
N ILE A 146 -4.92 -0.33 18.42
CA ILE A 146 -4.45 -0.56 17.04
C ILE A 146 -5.58 -1.23 16.26
N THR A 147 -5.91 -0.68 15.10
CA THR A 147 -6.82 -1.30 14.14
C THR A 147 -6.15 -1.35 12.76
N SER A 148 -6.48 -2.35 11.94
CA SER A 148 -5.94 -2.44 10.59
C SER A 148 -6.97 -2.88 9.57
N ARG A 149 -6.78 -2.41 8.34
CA ARG A 149 -7.55 -2.85 7.17
C ARG A 149 -6.61 -3.02 5.98
N VAL A 150 -6.97 -3.92 5.07
CA VAL A 150 -6.26 -4.09 3.80
C VAL A 150 -7.12 -3.49 2.69
N VAL A 151 -6.50 -2.64 1.88
CA VAL A 151 -7.10 -2.00 0.71
C VAL A 151 -6.28 -2.41 -0.50
N GLY A 152 -6.88 -3.14 -1.44
CA GLY A 152 -6.22 -3.59 -2.66
C GLY A 152 -6.99 -3.18 -3.91
N ALA A 153 -6.28 -2.95 -5.01
CA ALA A 153 -6.91 -2.90 -6.32
C ALA A 153 -7.48 -4.29 -6.59
N GLY A 154 -8.80 -4.43 -6.59
CA GLY A 154 -9.46 -5.68 -6.91
C GLY A 154 -8.95 -6.18 -8.25
N VAL A 155 -8.11 -7.23 -8.23
CA VAL A 155 -7.82 -7.99 -9.45
C VAL A 155 -9.18 -8.53 -9.88
N PRO A 156 -9.61 -8.31 -11.14
CA PRO A 156 -10.83 -8.93 -11.62
C PRO A 156 -10.69 -10.43 -11.37
N GLU A 157 -11.61 -11.00 -10.61
CA GLU A 157 -11.53 -12.41 -10.25
C GLU A 157 -11.44 -13.26 -11.53
N PRO A 158 -10.82 -14.45 -11.51
CA PRO A 158 -10.73 -15.31 -12.70
C PRO A 158 -12.07 -15.51 -13.44
N ALA A 159 -13.19 -15.45 -12.71
CA ALA A 159 -14.54 -15.48 -13.26
C ALA A 159 -14.88 -14.24 -14.11
N THR A 160 -14.44 -13.04 -13.73
CA THR A 160 -14.61 -11.81 -14.51
C THR A 160 -13.86 -11.89 -15.83
N TRP A 161 -12.63 -12.42 -15.83
CA TRP A 161 -11.88 -12.67 -17.07
C TRP A 161 -12.59 -13.67 -17.97
N ALA A 162 -13.08 -14.77 -17.39
CA ALA A 162 -13.86 -15.75 -18.12
C ALA A 162 -15.13 -15.15 -18.73
N LEU A 163 -15.85 -14.30 -17.99
CA LEU A 163 -17.05 -13.61 -18.48
C LEU A 163 -16.73 -12.62 -19.61
N MET A 164 -15.63 -11.87 -19.52
CA MET A 164 -15.21 -10.97 -20.59
C MET A 164 -14.83 -11.75 -21.85
N ILE A 165 -14.01 -12.80 -21.71
CA ILE A 165 -13.61 -13.66 -22.84
C ILE A 165 -14.84 -14.32 -23.46
N ALA A 166 -15.76 -14.86 -22.65
CA ALA A 166 -17.00 -15.44 -23.13
C ALA A 166 -17.89 -14.40 -23.84
N GLY A 167 -18.04 -13.20 -23.27
CA GLY A 167 -18.81 -12.11 -23.84
C GLY A 167 -18.25 -11.65 -25.19
N PHE A 168 -16.95 -11.41 -25.29
CA PHE A 168 -16.29 -11.07 -26.56
C PHE A 168 -16.34 -12.22 -27.57
N GLY A 169 -16.20 -13.46 -27.12
CA GLY A 169 -16.33 -14.66 -27.95
C GLY A 169 -17.71 -14.77 -28.58
N LEU A 170 -18.77 -14.58 -27.79
CA LEU A 170 -20.16 -14.58 -28.27
C LEU A 170 -20.44 -13.41 -29.23
N ALA A 171 -19.98 -12.21 -28.90
CA ALA A 171 -20.12 -11.04 -29.77
C ALA A 171 -19.44 -11.28 -31.13
N GLY A 172 -18.20 -11.77 -31.13
CA GLY A 172 -17.48 -12.11 -32.35
C GLY A 172 -18.15 -13.23 -33.16
N ALA A 173 -18.66 -14.27 -32.50
CA ALA A 173 -19.39 -15.36 -33.15
C ALA A 173 -20.67 -14.86 -33.84
N SER A 174 -21.38 -13.91 -33.23
CA SER A 174 -22.62 -13.33 -33.77
C SER A 174 -22.38 -12.56 -35.08
N LEU A 175 -21.26 -11.85 -35.19
CA LEU A 175 -20.88 -11.10 -36.39
C LEU A 175 -20.52 -12.02 -37.56
N ARG A 176 -19.82 -13.13 -37.31
CA ARG A 176 -19.42 -14.09 -38.36
C ARG A 176 -20.62 -14.82 -38.99
N ARG A 177 -21.73 -14.96 -38.26
CA ARG A 177 -22.94 -15.65 -38.75
C ARG A 177 -23.68 -14.85 -39.84
N ARG A 178 -23.36 -13.57 -40.04
CA ARG A 178 -24.07 -12.69 -41.00
C ARG A 178 -23.40 -12.59 -42.38
N VAL A 179 -22.35 -13.36 -42.66
CA VAL A 179 -21.76 -13.40 -44.00
C VAL A 179 -22.64 -14.28 -44.90
N SER A 180 -23.69 -13.70 -45.48
CA SER A 180 -24.40 -14.31 -46.59
C SER A 180 -23.50 -14.27 -47.83
N PRO A 181 -23.27 -15.41 -48.51
CA PRO A 181 -22.64 -15.37 -49.82
C PRO A 181 -23.54 -14.52 -50.72
N GLY A 182 -23.01 -13.41 -51.23
CA GLY A 182 -23.68 -12.68 -52.30
C GLY A 182 -23.93 -13.68 -53.42
N SER A 183 -25.20 -13.99 -53.66
CA SER A 183 -25.63 -14.81 -54.78
C SER A 183 -25.20 -14.10 -56.05
N VAL A 184 -24.07 -14.52 -56.62
CA VAL A 184 -23.75 -14.20 -58.02
C VAL A 184 -24.67 -15.09 -58.85
N VAL A 185 -25.88 -14.59 -59.08
CA VAL A 185 -26.79 -15.12 -60.09
C VAL A 185 -26.18 -14.70 -61.44
N GLY A 186 -25.90 -15.70 -62.27
CA GLY A 186 -25.21 -15.53 -63.54
C GLY A 186 -25.99 -14.70 -64.55
N ALA A 187 -25.28 -14.23 -65.57
CA ALA A 187 -25.86 -13.81 -66.83
C ALA A 187 -24.95 -14.21 -67.99
N ALA A 188 -25.55 -15.02 -68.87
CA ALA A 188 -25.30 -15.28 -70.30
C ALA A 188 -23.91 -15.75 -70.76
#